data_AF-A0A533SPH8-F1
#
_entry.id   AF-A0A533SPH8-F1
#
_cell.length_a   1.000
_cell.length_b   1.000
_cell.length_c   1.000
_cell.angle_alpha   90.00
_cell.angle_beta   90.00
_cell.angle_gamma   90.00
#
_symmetry.space_group_name_H-M   'P 1'
#
loop_
_entity.id
_entity.type
_entity.pdbx_description
1 polymer ?
#
loop_
_entity_poly.entity_id
_entity_poly.type
_entity_poly.pdbx_seq_one_letter_code
_entity_poly.pdbx_strand_id
1 'polypeptide(L)' 'MRTSVTKIPFEDLGAVTKPLRGELVGAFERVLDSGIFILGPEVEAFERLFAEKFSLGQAVGVASG' A
#
# COMPACT_ATOMS: atom_id res chain seq x y z
N MET A 1 14.31 -39.44 19.03
CA MET A 1 13.21 -38.53 18.64
C MET A 1 13.85 -37.23 18.16
N ARG A 2 13.74 -36.87 16.88
CA ARG A 2 14.32 -35.62 16.34
C ARG A 2 13.23 -34.55 16.39
N THR A 3 13.41 -33.55 17.23
CA THR A 3 12.53 -32.38 17.26
C THR A 3 12.88 -31.51 16.06
N SER A 4 11.96 -31.36 15.11
CA SER A 4 12.09 -30.36 14.04
C SER A 4 11.80 -28.98 14.62
N VAL A 5 12.68 -28.02 14.37
CA VAL A 5 12.49 -26.62 14.75
C VAL A 5 11.87 -25.87 13.58
N THR A 6 10.61 -25.44 13.73
CA THR A 6 9.97 -24.54 12.77
C THR A 6 10.54 -23.13 12.96
N LYS A 7 11.08 -22.54 11.89
CA LYS A 7 11.49 -21.13 11.90
C LYS A 7 10.25 -20.24 11.94
N ILE A 8 10.13 -19.42 12.97
CA ILE A 8 9.12 -18.37 13.06
C ILE A 8 9.72 -17.09 12.49
N PRO A 9 9.21 -16.59 11.35
CA PRO A 9 9.69 -15.33 10.81
C PRO A 9 9.31 -14.17 11.74
N PHE A 10 10.22 -13.21 11.90
CA PHE A 10 9.95 -11.98 12.64
C PHE A 10 8.86 -11.16 11.95
N GLU A 11 8.95 -11.01 10.63
CA GLU A 11 7.96 -10.36 9.80
C GLU A 11 7.92 -10.99 8.40
N ASP A 12 6.73 -11.26 7.87
CA ASP A 12 6.49 -11.70 6.49
C ASP A 12 5.65 -10.63 5.78
N LEU A 13 6.31 -9.62 5.20
CA LEU A 13 5.64 -8.58 4.40
C LEU A 13 4.90 -9.16 3.19
N GLY A 14 5.34 -10.32 2.69
CA GLY A 14 4.65 -11.04 1.63
C GLY A 14 3.29 -11.56 2.08
N ALA A 15 3.14 -11.95 3.34
CA ALA A 15 1.86 -12.39 3.89
C ALA A 15 0.81 -11.26 3.91
N VAL A 16 1.24 -10.00 4.03
CA VAL A 16 0.34 -8.83 4.00
C VAL A 16 -0.14 -8.52 2.59
N THR A 17 0.73 -8.60 1.59
CA THR A 17 0.43 -8.18 0.21
C THR A 17 -0.18 -9.31 -0.64
N LYS A 18 0.12 -10.58 -0.37
CA LYS A 18 -0.40 -11.74 -1.12
C LYS A 18 -1.93 -11.75 -1.21
N PRO A 19 -2.70 -11.52 -0.14
CA PRO A 19 -4.16 -11.49 -0.22
C PRO A 19 -4.69 -10.33 -1.08
N LEU A 20 -3.96 -9.21 -1.13
CA LEU A 20 -4.35 -7.98 -1.83
C LEU A 20 -3.80 -7.90 -3.26
N ARG A 21 -3.14 -8.96 -3.76
CA ARG A 21 -2.40 -8.91 -5.02
C ARG A 21 -3.23 -8.40 -6.19
N GLY A 22 -4.47 -8.86 -6.32
CA GLY A 22 -5.36 -8.43 -7.41
C GLY A 22 -5.64 -6.93 -7.38
N GLU A 23 -5.95 -6.40 -6.20
CA GLU A 23 -6.22 -4.97 -5.99
C GLU A 23 -4.98 -4.11 -6.21
N LEU A 24 -3.82 -4.55 -5.71
CA LEU A 24 -2.55 -3.85 -5.88
C LEU A 24 -2.10 -3.81 -7.34
N VAL A 25 -2.24 -4.92 -8.07
CA VAL A 25 -1.94 -4.97 -9.51
C VAL A 25 -2.90 -4.08 -10.28
N GLY A 26 -4.20 -4.12 -9.98
CA GLY A 26 -5.16 -3.23 -10.63
C GLY A 26 -4.90 -1.74 -10.35
N ALA A 27 -4.46 -1.38 -9.14
CA ALA A 27 -4.05 -0.02 -8.84
C ALA A 27 -2.79 0.40 -9.62
N PHE A 28 -1.81 -0.50 -9.75
CA PHE A 28 -0.63 -0.27 -10.56
C PHE A 28 -0.97 -0.08 -12.05
N GLU A 29 -1.82 -0.93 -12.61
CA GLU A 29 -2.26 -0.85 -14.02
C GLU A 29 -2.96 0.48 -14.31
N ARG A 30 -3.84 0.97 -13.42
CA ARG A 30 -4.47 2.30 -13.59
C ARG A 30 -3.44 3.43 -13.68
N VAL A 31 -2.43 3.43 -12.81
CA VAL A 31 -1.36 4.44 -12.85
C VAL A 31 -0.57 4.32 -14.16
N LEU A 32 -0.18 3.10 -14.51
CA LEU A 32 0.59 2.82 -15.73
C LEU A 32 -0.15 3.31 -16.99
N ASP A 33 -1.43 2.96 -17.12
CA ASP A 33 -2.27 3.32 -18.26
C ASP A 33 -2.57 4.83 -18.32
N SER A 34 -2.58 5.52 -17.17
CA SER A 34 -2.79 6.97 -17.13
C SER A 34 -1.60 7.77 -17.68
N GLY A 35 -0.37 7.23 -17.60
CA GLY A 35 0.86 7.95 -17.90
C GLY A 35 1.22 9.07 -16.90
N ILE A 36 0.49 9.22 -15.80
CA ILE A 36 0.70 10.28 -14.79
C ILE A 36 1.34 9.68 -13.54
N PHE A 37 2.65 9.91 -13.37
CA PHE A 37 3.43 9.26 -12.31
C PHE A 37 3.70 10.14 -11.09
N ILE A 38 3.54 11.46 -11.20
CA ILE A 38 3.87 12.44 -10.16
C ILE A 38 2.73 13.43 -10.04
N LEU A 39 2.28 13.71 -8.81
CA LEU A 39 1.17 14.62 -8.50
C LEU A 39 -0.12 14.30 -9.30
N GLY A 40 -0.42 13.01 -9.43
CA GLY A 40 -1.58 12.50 -10.17
C GLY A 40 -2.81 12.22 -9.32
N PRO A 41 -3.93 11.77 -9.95
CA PRO A 41 -5.21 11.60 -9.28
C PRO A 41 -5.19 10.57 -8.14
N GLU A 42 -4.32 9.56 -8.20
CA GLU A 42 -4.20 8.55 -7.14
C GLU A 42 -3.61 9.15 -5.85
N VAL A 43 -2.73 10.17 -5.93
CA VAL A 43 -2.22 10.86 -4.72
C VAL A 43 -3.29 11.75 -4.10
N GLU A 44 -4.04 12.49 -4.91
CA GLU A 44 -5.15 13.34 -4.45
C GLU A 44 -6.25 12.49 -3.80
N ALA A 45 -6.56 11.33 -4.40
CA ALA A 45 -7.51 10.39 -3.84
C ALA A 45 -7.03 9.83 -2.49
N PHE A 46 -5.76 9.43 -2.40
CA PHE A 46 -5.17 8.96 -1.16
C PHE A 46 -5.22 10.03 -0.07
N GLU A 47 -4.79 11.25 -0.35
CA GLU A 47 -4.77 12.36 0.61
C GLU A 47 -6.18 12.65 1.15
N ARG A 48 -7.19 12.69 0.27
CA ARG A 48 -8.59 12.88 0.67
C ARG A 48 -9.08 11.74 1.57
N LEU A 49 -8.87 10.49 1.15
CA LEU A 49 -9.32 9.30 1.91
C LEU A 49 -8.59 9.19 3.25
N PHE A 50 -7.31 9.55 3.30
CA PHE A 50 -6.52 9.56 4.52
C PHE A 50 -7.02 10.62 5.50
N ALA A 51 -7.26 11.85 5.00
CA ALA A 51 -7.84 12.91 5.81
C ALA A 51 -9.20 12.51 6.38
N GLU A 52 -10.08 11.93 5.56
CA GLU A 52 -11.38 11.42 5.99
C GLU A 52 -11.24 10.32 7.05
N LYS A 53 -10.39 9.31 6.79
CA LYS A 53 -10.20 8.16 7.69
C LYS A 53 -9.74 8.57 9.08
N PHE A 54 -8.94 9.62 9.18
CA PHE A 54 -8.41 10.12 10.45
C PHE A 54 -9.10 11.40 10.95
N SER A 55 -10.20 11.83 10.32
CA SER A 55 -10.93 13.05 10.67
C SER A 55 -10.04 14.31 10.69
N LEU A 56 -9.11 14.41 9.75
CA LEU A 56 -8.21 15.55 9.56
C LEU A 56 -8.82 16.56 8.58
N GLY A 57 -8.40 17.82 8.67
CA GLY A 57 -8.80 18.83 7.69
C GLY A 57 -8.14 18.63 6.31
N GLN A 58 -6.87 18.25 6.29
CA GLN A 58 -6.07 18.01 5.08
C GLN A 58 -5.00 16.95 5.35
N ALA A 59 -4.54 16.29 4.29
CA ALA A 59 -3.36 15.43 4.29
C ALA A 59 -2.47 15.80 3.10
N VAL A 60 -1.15 15.68 3.27
CA VAL A 60 -0.16 15.95 2.21
C VAL A 60 0.79 14.76 2.14
N GLY A 61 0.85 14.13 0.97
CA GLY A 61 1.77 13.06 0.65
C GLY A 61 3.19 13.60 0.42
N VAL A 62 4.15 13.09 1.18
CA VAL A 62 5.58 13.38 1.02
C VAL A 62 6.37 12.08 0.89
N ALA A 63 7.64 12.18 0.47
CA ALA A 63 8.46 11.00 0.18
C ALA A 63 8.80 10.16 1.43
N SER A 64 8.85 10.77 2.61
CA SER A 64 9.15 10.11 3.87
C SER A 64 8.67 10.95 5.06
N GLY A 65 8.39 10.29 6.18
CA GLY A 65 8.14 10.92 7.48
C GLY A 65 9.41 11.22 8.27
#